data_AF-A0A127SMG7-F1
#
_entry.id   AF-A0A127SMG7-F1
#
_cell.length_a   1.000
_cell.length_b   1.000
_cell.length_c   1.000
_cell.angle_alpha   90.00
_cell.angle_beta   90.00
_cell.angle_gamma   90.00
#
_symmetry.space_group_name_H-M   'P 1'
#
loop_
_entity.id
_entity.type
_entity.pdbx_description
1 polymer ?
#
loop_
_entity_poly.entity_id
_entity_poly.type
_entity_poly.pdbx_seq_one_letter_code
_entity_poly.pdbx_strand_id
1 'polypeptide(L)'
;MLDLFKAIGLGLVVLLPLANPLTTVALFLGLAGNMNSAERNRQSLMASVYVFAIMMVAYYAGQLVMDTFGISIPGLRIAGGLIVAFIGFRMLFP
;
A
#
# COMPACT_ATOMS: atom_id res chain seq x y z
N MET A 1 -4.74 26.38 -7.16
CA MET A 1 -5.32 25.42 -8.12
C MET A 1 -4.25 24.57 -8.80
N LEU A 2 -3.22 25.16 -9.41
CA LEU A 2 -2.12 24.40 -10.04
C LEU A 2 -1.37 23.47 -9.06
N ASP A 3 -1.17 23.88 -7.81
CA ASP A 3 -0.49 23.06 -6.82
C ASP A 3 -1.30 21.82 -6.40
N LEU A 4 -2.64 21.94 -6.38
CA LEU A 4 -3.53 20.81 -6.13
C LEU A 4 -3.44 19.79 -7.26
N PHE A 5 -3.44 20.24 -8.52
CA PHE A 5 -3.26 19.36 -9.67
C PHE A 5 -1.89 18.67 -9.64
N LYS A 6 -0.82 19.39 -9.30
CA LYS A 6 0.52 18.80 -9.13
C LYS A 6 0.55 17.76 -8.01
N ALA A 7 -0.05 18.07 -6.86
CA ALA A 7 -0.09 17.17 -5.72
C ALA A 7 -0.86 15.88 -6.05
N ILE A 8 -2.02 16.00 -6.69
CA ILE A 8 -2.82 14.84 -7.13
C ILE A 8 -2.05 14.04 -8.18
N GLY A 9 -1.47 14.70 -9.18
CA GLY A 9 -0.70 14.04 -10.23
C GLY A 9 0.50 13.26 -9.69
N LEU A 10 1.31 13.89 -8.84
CA LEU A 10 2.43 13.22 -8.17
C LEU A 10 1.97 12.08 -7.26
N GLY A 11 0.87 12.29 -6.52
CA GLY A 11 0.28 11.25 -5.69
C GLY A 11 -0.08 10.00 -6.48
N LEU A 12 -0.75 10.16 -7.63
CA LEU A 12 -1.12 9.05 -8.51
C LEU A 12 0.11 8.31 -9.08
N VAL A 13 1.16 9.06 -9.45
CA VAL A 13 2.41 8.47 -9.94
C VAL A 13 3.12 7.67 -8.85
N VAL A 14 3.11 8.15 -7.60
CA VAL A 14 3.71 7.43 -6.46
C VAL A 14 2.89 6.19 -6.07
N LEU A 15 1.57 6.22 -6.27
CA LEU A 15 0.72 5.06 -6.00
C LEU A 15 0.98 3.88 -6.94
N LEU A 16 1.41 4.12 -8.18
CA LEU A 16 1.67 3.06 -9.17
C LEU A 16 2.70 2.01 -8.68
N PRO A 17 3.94 2.38 -8.29
CA PRO A 17 4.89 1.41 -7.76
C PRO A 17 4.46 0.85 -6.39
N LEU A 18 3.76 1.64 -5.56
CA LEU A 18 3.27 1.18 -4.25
C LEU A 18 2.19 0.09 -4.38
N ALA A 19 1.25 0.27 -5.31
CA ALA A 19 0.16 -0.69 -5.57
C ALA A 19 0.63 -1.91 -6.37
N ASN A 20 1.76 -1.79 -7.07
CA ASN A 20 2.33 -2.80 -7.96
C ASN A 20 1.24 -3.54 -8.78
N PRO A 21 0.53 -2.83 -9.67
CA PRO A 21 -0.65 -3.36 -10.33
C PRO A 21 -0.35 -4.60 -11.19
N LEU A 22 0.86 -4.72 -11.73
CA LEU A 22 1.26 -5.87 -12.54
C LEU A 22 1.23 -7.17 -11.71
N THR A 23 1.89 -7.17 -10.56
CA THR A 23 1.87 -8.33 -9.66
C THR A 23 0.48 -8.57 -9.10
N THR A 24 -0.24 -7.50 -8.71
CA THR A 24 -1.57 -7.60 -8.13
C THR A 24 -2.60 -8.17 -9.10
N VAL A 25 -2.57 -7.76 -10.38
CA VAL A 25 -3.45 -8.34 -11.42
C VAL A 25 -3.14 -9.80 -11.65
N ALA A 26 -1.86 -10.17 -11.79
CA ALA A 26 -1.47 -11.57 -11.97
C ALA A 26 -1.92 -12.45 -10.79
N LEU A 27 -1.74 -11.96 -9.55
CA LEU A 27 -2.21 -12.62 -8.34
C LEU A 27 -3.74 -12.76 -8.34
N PHE A 28 -4.47 -11.69 -8.65
CA PHE A 28 -5.93 -11.71 -8.69
C PHE A 28 -6.45 -12.70 -9.74
N LEU A 29 -5.84 -12.76 -10.92
CA LEU A 29 -6.21 -13.74 -11.95
C LEU A 29 -5.98 -15.18 -11.47
N GLY A 30 -4.87 -15.44 -10.77
CA GLY A 30 -4.58 -16.75 -10.17
C GLY A 30 -5.58 -17.15 -9.08
N LEU A 31 -5.99 -16.20 -8.23
CA LEU A 31 -6.95 -16.46 -7.15
C LEU A 31 -8.41 -16.55 -7.66
N ALA A 32 -8.75 -15.81 -8.69
CA ALA A 32 -10.11 -15.69 -9.21
C ALA A 32 -10.46 -16.72 -10.30
N GLY A 33 -9.60 -17.70 -10.57
CA GLY A 33 -9.76 -18.64 -11.70
C GLY A 33 -11.08 -19.43 -11.70
N ASN A 34 -11.63 -19.73 -10.52
CA ASN A 34 -12.89 -20.46 -10.37
C ASN A 34 -14.10 -19.58 -10.07
N MET A 35 -13.94 -18.24 -10.06
CA MET A 35 -15.01 -17.31 -9.73
C MET A 35 -15.81 -16.91 -10.96
N ASN A 36 -17.12 -16.81 -10.83
CA ASN A 36 -17.96 -16.19 -11.84
C ASN A 36 -17.81 -14.65 -11.84
N SER A 37 -18.30 -13.98 -12.87
CA SER A 37 -18.14 -12.52 -13.02
C SER A 37 -18.73 -11.71 -11.85
N ALA A 38 -19.84 -12.17 -11.26
CA ALA A 38 -20.46 -11.49 -10.13
C ALA A 38 -19.62 -11.62 -8.85
N GLU A 39 -19.06 -12.80 -8.59
CA GLU A 39 -18.14 -13.05 -7.50
C GLU A 39 -16.87 -12.22 -7.65
N ARG A 40 -16.27 -12.18 -8.85
CA ARG A 40 -15.07 -11.39 -9.12
C ARG A 40 -15.30 -9.90 -8.84
N ASN A 41 -16.42 -9.35 -9.29
CA ASN A 41 -16.78 -7.94 -9.04
C ASN A 41 -17.06 -7.65 -7.56
N ARG A 42 -17.69 -8.59 -6.84
CA ARG A 42 -17.88 -8.44 -5.40
C ARG A 42 -16.54 -8.46 -4.65
N GLN A 43 -15.65 -9.37 -5.02
CA GLN A 43 -14.33 -9.48 -4.39
C GLN A 43 -13.46 -8.26 -4.69
N SER A 44 -13.48 -7.73 -5.91
CA SER A 44 -12.74 -6.50 -6.24
C SER A 44 -13.25 -5.31 -5.42
N LEU A 45 -14.57 -5.16 -5.28
CA LEU A 45 -15.17 -4.12 -4.45
C LEU A 45 -14.76 -4.27 -2.98
N MET A 46 -14.85 -5.49 -2.42
CA MET A 46 -14.45 -5.74 -1.04
C MET A 46 -12.97 -5.47 -0.81
N ALA A 47 -12.10 -5.89 -1.74
CA ALA A 47 -10.68 -5.59 -1.69
C ALA A 47 -10.43 -4.07 -1.70
N SER A 48 -11.12 -3.30 -2.55
CA SER A 48 -11.03 -1.84 -2.56
C SER A 48 -11.46 -1.21 -1.23
N VAL A 49 -12.55 -1.69 -0.63
CA VAL A 49 -13.03 -1.22 0.68
C VAL A 49 -12.02 -1.54 1.78
N TYR A 50 -11.47 -2.75 1.79
CA TYR A 50 -10.45 -3.15 2.77
C TYR A 50 -9.17 -2.33 2.65
N VAL A 51 -8.67 -2.14 1.43
CA VAL A 51 -7.49 -1.30 1.19
C VAL A 51 -7.75 0.13 1.65
N PHE A 52 -8.91 0.72 1.33
CA PHE A 52 -9.27 2.05 1.79
C PHE A 52 -9.33 2.14 3.33
N ALA A 53 -9.99 1.19 3.99
CA ALA A 53 -10.10 1.15 5.45
C ALA A 53 -8.73 0.99 6.13
N ILE A 54 -7.89 0.08 5.63
CA ILE A 54 -6.53 -0.13 6.14
C ILE A 54 -5.69 1.14 5.97
N MET A 55 -5.73 1.79 4.81
CA MET A 55 -4.98 3.02 4.57
C MET A 55 -5.44 4.16 5.48
N MET A 56 -6.75 4.34 5.67
CA MET A 56 -7.32 5.34 6.58
C MET A 56 -6.85 5.11 8.02
N VAL A 57 -6.99 3.87 8.52
CA VAL A 57 -6.56 3.52 9.88
C VAL A 57 -5.05 3.71 10.03
N ALA A 58 -4.25 3.22 9.10
CA ALA A 58 -2.80 3.35 9.14
C ALA A 58 -2.35 4.81 9.10
N TYR A 59 -3.04 5.67 8.34
CA TYR A 59 -2.76 7.10 8.28
C TYR A 59 -3.00 7.78 9.63
N TYR A 60 -4.22 7.68 10.18
CA TYR A 60 -4.57 8.38 11.41
C TYR A 60 -3.89 7.78 12.64
N ALA A 61 -3.87 6.46 12.76
CA ALA A 61 -3.19 5.79 13.88
C ALA A 61 -1.67 5.97 13.79
N GLY A 62 -1.10 5.88 12.59
CA GLY A 62 0.31 6.11 12.36
C GLY A 62 0.72 7.53 12.74
N GLN A 63 -0.06 8.54 12.35
CA GLN A 63 0.18 9.92 12.74
C GLN A 63 0.14 10.10 14.25
N LEU A 64 -0.87 9.55 14.93
CA LEU A 64 -0.97 9.62 16.39
C LEU A 64 0.26 9.02 17.08
N VAL A 65 0.72 7.85 16.61
CA VAL A 65 1.93 7.20 17.13
C VAL A 65 3.17 8.07 16.88
N MET A 66 3.34 8.57 15.66
CA MET A 66 4.49 9.42 15.32
C MET A 66 4.55 10.68 16.18
N ASP A 67 3.43 11.36 16.38
CA ASP A 67 3.36 12.58 17.19
C ASP A 67 3.62 12.28 18.68
N THR A 68 3.10 11.16 19.20
CA THR A 68 3.29 10.76 20.61
C THR A 68 4.75 10.45 20.92
N PHE A 69 5.46 9.78 20.00
CA PHE A 69 6.86 9.41 20.18
C PHE A 69 7.84 10.44 19.61
N GLY A 70 7.37 11.54 19.01
CA GLY A 70 8.22 12.55 18.36
C GLY A 70 9.00 12.01 17.16
N ILE A 71 8.45 11.00 16.47
CA ILE A 71 9.11 10.35 15.31
C ILE A 71 8.81 11.16 14.05
N SER A 72 9.86 11.55 13.34
CA SER A 72 9.71 12.24 12.06
C SER A 72 9.39 11.25 10.92
N ILE A 73 8.64 11.69 9.91
CA ILE A 73 8.35 10.90 8.70
C ILE A 73 9.64 10.37 8.04
N PRO A 74 10.72 11.17 7.87
CA PRO A 74 12.00 10.64 7.37
C PRO A 74 12.59 9.55 8.26
N GLY A 75 12.53 9.71 9.58
CA GLY A 75 13.01 8.70 10.54
C GLY A 75 12.24 7.38 10.40
N LEU A 76 10.91 7.44 10.31
CA LEU A 76 10.08 6.27 10.08
C LEU A 76 10.43 5.55 8.77
N ARG A 77 10.67 6.30 7.68
CA ARG A 77 11.07 5.74 6.38
C ARG A 77 12.41 5.02 6.46
N ILE A 78 13.39 5.57 7.17
CA ILE A 78 14.70 4.94 7.35
C ILE A 78 14.54 3.63 8.14
N ALA A 79 13.82 3.66 9.27
CA ALA A 79 13.57 2.47 10.08
C ALA A 79 12.84 1.36 9.30
N GLY A 80 11.78 1.72 8.57
CA GLY A 80 11.08 0.79 7.70
C GLY A 80 11.98 0.21 6.61
N GLY A 81 12.83 1.04 5.99
CA GLY A 81 13.81 0.60 5.00
C GLY A 81 14.82 -0.42 5.57
N LEU A 82 15.31 -0.19 6.79
CA LEU A 82 16.20 -1.14 7.49
C LEU A 82 15.51 -2.48 7.77
N ILE A 83 14.24 -2.46 8.17
CA ILE A 83 13.45 -3.68 8.39
C ILE A 83 13.27 -4.46 7.07
N VAL A 84 12.90 -3.77 5.99
CA VAL A 84 12.73 -4.39 4.67
C VAL A 84 14.05 -4.96 4.16
N ALA A 85 15.16 -4.23 4.32
CA ALA A 85 16.49 -4.71 3.96
C ALA A 85 16.85 -5.98 4.75
N PHE A 86 16.63 -5.98 6.07
CA PHE A 86 16.88 -7.14 6.92
C PHE A 86 16.06 -8.37 6.50
N ILE A 87 14.76 -8.19 6.23
CA ILE A 87 13.89 -9.27 5.73
C ILE A 87 14.39 -9.77 4.37
N GLY A 88 14.76 -8.87 3.46
CA GLY A 88 15.29 -9.22 2.15
C GLY A 88 16.59 -10.03 2.22
N PHE A 89 17.51 -9.65 3.10
CA PHE A 89 18.74 -10.42 3.33
C PHE A 89 18.44 -11.84 3.83
N ARG A 90 17.49 -11.98 4.75
CA ARG A 90 17.06 -13.30 5.25
C ARG A 90 16.37 -14.14 4.19
N MET A 91 15.72 -13.53 3.20
CA MET A 91 15.13 -14.27 2.07
C MET A 91 16.20 -14.81 1.10
N LEU A 92 17.33 -14.12 0.95
CA LEU A 92 18.43 -14.53 0.07
C LEU A 92 19.37 -15.57 0.72
N PHE A 93 19.58 -15.44 2.04
CA PHE A 93 20.38 -16.35 2.85
C PHE A 93 19.51 -16.89 4.01
N PRO A 94 18.72 -17.96 3.76
CA PRO A 94 17.75 -18.49 4.71
C PRO A 94 18.36 -18.98 6.03
#